data_AF-A0A9P8XPE1-F1
#
_entry.id   AF-A0A9P8XPE1-F1
#
_cell.length_a   1.000
_cell.length_b   1.000
_cell.length_c   1.000
_cell.angle_alpha   90.00
_cell.angle_beta   90.00
_cell.angle_gamma   90.00
#
_symmetry.space_group_name_H-M   'P 1'
#
loop_
_entity.id
_entity.type
_entity.pdbx_description
1 polymer ?
#
loop_
_entity_poly.entity_id
_entity_poly.type
_entity_poly.pdbx_seq_one_letter_code
_entity_poly.pdbx_strand_id
1 'polypeptide(L)'
;MQGIAIWSMHFIANRAITLLNGQPELQIVYSVRTRAPCSGMHWCAALGTRYTLRHVPASGESNASRNTTVIALVCLSVAASCVMITTAVCPARTRKRYAAKAQQIVLAAAVFDDRGRILVSPDGLLPSETITETFPQKSANDIFSTAHPLFHWMYRASRNWSNVATLLDWMRTHLNRLSSGGGRGMRSVKLVQENGQLVQNYDMIFRELFCIAASTLSYRLGEVLVNAGALWDEIFVTGTAGEPRPLTRLGTTVNGIVSPNGTDVSMQSKAGDAQARHDLLETGVRQSQDLIGRGCLLVLVRHLSAPREIARLEASGFQFAEPCRVVDIIRSSMQIRTRRLEEKLLDMATYKEDKAEVEPGVYLGIFALRARLDRFGFDVLVNRESRNALPMVPLGLEKLERWHHDFLRSLDGMPVPTLLRQLELNRGRSRLEDQFAAQLRGGISTLQTSEKRAIIEQIS
;
A
#
# COMPACT_ATOMS: atom_id res chain seq x y z
N MET A 1 18.85 33.05 5.94
CA MET A 1 20.34 32.97 6.01
C MET A 1 21.06 34.02 5.13
N GLN A 2 20.47 35.19 4.84
CA GLN A 2 21.14 36.25 4.04
C GLN A 2 21.99 37.22 4.90
N GLY A 3 21.77 37.30 6.22
CA GLY A 3 22.46 38.28 7.09
C GLY A 3 23.92 37.97 7.42
N ILE A 4 24.31 36.68 7.43
CA ILE A 4 25.66 36.26 7.84
C ILE A 4 26.70 36.58 6.76
N ALA A 5 26.35 36.42 5.47
CA ALA A 5 27.24 36.74 4.35
C ALA A 5 27.54 38.26 4.24
N ILE A 6 26.56 39.10 4.59
CA ILE A 6 26.69 40.56 4.53
C ILE A 6 27.64 41.07 5.64
N TRP A 7 27.58 40.49 6.84
CA TRP A 7 28.46 40.86 7.94
C TRP A 7 29.92 40.42 7.71
N SER A 8 30.14 39.23 7.12
CA SER A 8 31.48 38.74 6.82
C SER A 8 32.22 39.61 5.79
N MET A 9 31.54 40.15 4.78
CA MET A 9 32.17 41.02 3.77
C MET A 9 32.55 42.40 4.32
N HIS A 10 31.74 42.98 5.21
CA HIS A 10 32.03 44.29 5.80
C HIS A 10 33.25 44.23 6.73
N PHE A 11 33.40 43.16 7.50
CA PHE A 11 34.54 42.96 8.40
C PHE A 11 35.85 42.68 7.65
N ILE A 12 35.77 41.97 6.52
CA ILE A 12 36.95 41.65 5.68
C ILE A 12 37.42 42.89 4.92
N ALA A 13 36.51 43.70 4.35
CA ALA A 13 36.89 44.89 3.58
C ALA A 13 37.60 45.97 4.43
N ASN A 14 37.16 46.19 5.68
CA ASN A 14 37.80 47.15 6.59
C ASN A 14 39.19 46.71 7.11
N ARG A 15 39.58 45.44 6.92
CA ARG A 15 40.87 44.91 7.37
C ARG A 15 41.80 44.43 6.25
N ALA A 16 41.35 44.45 5.00
CA ALA A 16 42.08 43.84 3.89
C ALA A 16 43.11 44.77 3.22
N ILE A 17 43.14 46.08 3.52
CA ILE A 17 44.08 47.01 2.86
C ILE A 17 44.75 47.91 3.91
N THR A 18 45.80 47.38 4.54
CA THR A 18 46.76 48.15 5.32
C THR A 18 47.86 48.60 4.38
N LEU A 19 47.93 49.90 4.07
CA LEU A 19 49.02 50.47 3.28
C LEU A 19 50.18 50.84 4.21
N LEU A 20 51.40 50.50 3.78
CA LEU A 20 52.69 50.86 4.37
C LEU A 20 52.77 50.71 5.91
N ASN A 21 52.85 49.46 6.40
CA ASN A 21 53.10 49.11 7.81
C ASN A 21 52.22 49.82 8.87
N GLY A 22 51.01 50.26 8.50
CA GLY A 22 50.00 50.69 9.48
C GLY A 22 50.16 52.10 10.04
N GLN A 23 50.85 53.01 9.33
CA GLN A 23 50.88 54.41 9.74
C GLN A 23 49.49 55.08 9.59
N PRO A 24 48.96 55.73 10.65
CA PRO A 24 47.57 56.20 10.70
C PRO A 24 47.28 57.38 9.75
N GLU A 25 48.29 58.10 9.28
CA GLU A 25 48.15 59.28 8.43
C GLU A 25 47.92 58.96 6.94
N LEU A 26 48.16 57.71 6.52
CA LEU A 26 48.13 57.27 5.12
C LEU A 26 47.03 56.23 4.84
N GLN A 27 46.13 56.00 5.78
CA GLN A 27 45.02 55.06 5.61
C GLN A 27 43.86 55.69 4.85
N ILE A 28 43.30 54.92 3.92
CA ILE A 28 42.17 55.33 3.10
C ILE A 28 40.91 55.30 3.97
N VAL A 29 40.40 56.48 4.33
CA VAL A 29 39.12 56.63 5.04
C VAL A 29 37.99 56.75 4.01
N TYR A 30 37.03 55.83 4.06
CA TYR A 30 35.81 55.93 3.25
C TYR A 30 34.90 57.04 3.80
N SER A 31 34.55 58.02 2.98
CA SER A 31 33.43 58.93 3.25
C SER A 31 32.23 58.51 2.41
N VAL A 32 31.22 57.92 3.06
CA VAL A 32 29.98 57.50 2.39
C VAL A 32 28.98 58.63 2.49
N ARG A 33 28.72 59.31 1.37
CA ARG A 33 27.63 60.29 1.23
C ARG A 33 26.62 59.78 0.22
N THR A 34 25.67 58.95 0.67
CA THR A 34 24.24 58.90 0.28
C THR A 34 23.58 57.63 0.82
N ARG A 35 22.36 57.76 1.34
CA ARG A 35 21.51 56.67 1.86
C ARG A 35 20.59 56.20 0.73
N ALA A 36 20.86 55.03 0.14
CA ALA A 36 20.01 54.37 -0.87
C ALA A 36 19.95 52.84 -0.62
N PRO A 37 18.91 52.12 -1.09
CA PRO A 37 18.53 50.81 -0.57
C PRO A 37 19.57 49.70 -0.83
N CYS A 38 19.84 48.92 0.21
CA CYS A 38 20.89 47.92 0.28
C CYS A 38 20.63 46.71 -0.65
N SER A 39 21.12 46.77 -1.89
CA SER A 39 21.55 45.59 -2.68
C SER A 39 22.31 46.00 -3.94
N GLY A 40 22.07 47.19 -4.49
CA GLY A 40 22.76 47.69 -5.70
C GLY A 40 24.10 48.38 -5.43
N MET A 41 24.40 48.72 -4.18
CA MET A 41 25.56 49.55 -3.81
C MET A 41 26.91 48.84 -4.00
N HIS A 42 26.93 47.51 -4.11
CA HIS A 42 28.16 46.73 -4.33
C HIS A 42 28.63 46.71 -5.79
N TRP A 43 27.76 46.97 -6.76
CA TRP A 43 28.15 47.02 -8.17
C TRP A 43 28.65 48.41 -8.59
N CYS A 44 28.13 49.48 -8.00
CA CYS A 44 28.50 50.85 -8.38
C CYS A 44 29.87 51.31 -7.85
N ALA A 45 30.44 50.63 -6.84
CA ALA A 45 31.78 50.97 -6.33
C ALA A 45 32.93 50.47 -7.23
N ALA A 46 32.68 49.52 -8.13
CA ALA A 46 33.69 48.97 -9.04
C ALA A 46 33.81 49.75 -10.36
N LEU A 47 32.77 50.51 -10.74
CA LEU A 47 32.72 51.27 -11.98
C LEU A 47 33.03 52.75 -11.69
N GLY A 48 34.29 53.09 -11.43
CA GLY A 48 34.70 54.50 -11.41
C GLY A 48 35.92 54.90 -10.56
N THR A 49 36.55 53.98 -9.84
CA THR A 49 37.74 54.32 -9.05
C THR A 49 39.00 54.36 -9.93
N ARG A 50 39.50 55.57 -10.21
CA ARG A 50 40.83 55.77 -10.83
C ARG A 50 41.91 55.61 -9.76
N TYR A 51 42.71 54.57 -9.86
CA TYR A 51 43.88 54.36 -9.00
C TYR A 51 45.12 54.96 -9.65
N THR A 52 45.70 55.99 -9.05
CA THR A 52 47.02 56.50 -9.45
C THR A 52 48.10 55.85 -8.59
N LEU A 53 48.96 55.06 -9.23
CA LEU A 53 50.10 54.38 -8.61
C LEU A 53 51.21 55.40 -8.31
N ARG A 54 51.52 55.65 -7.04
CA ARG A 54 52.73 56.40 -6.63
C ARG A 54 53.77 55.44 -6.08
N HIS A 55 54.78 55.19 -6.92
CA HIS A 55 56.08 54.57 -6.65
C HIS A 55 56.11 53.10 -6.18
N VAL A 56 56.91 52.29 -6.90
CA VAL A 56 57.27 50.92 -6.55
C VAL A 56 58.72 50.94 -6.02
N PRO A 57 59.01 50.49 -4.79
CA PRO A 57 60.31 49.96 -4.46
C PRO A 57 60.32 48.45 -4.69
N ALA A 58 61.36 47.98 -5.36
CA ALA A 58 61.58 46.57 -5.66
C ALA A 58 62.06 45.82 -4.41
N SER A 59 61.31 44.81 -3.96
CA SER A 59 61.83 43.71 -3.12
C SER A 59 60.88 42.50 -3.06
N GLY A 60 61.08 41.56 -3.98
CA GLY A 60 61.37 40.14 -3.69
C GLY A 60 60.41 39.20 -2.93
N GLU A 61 59.42 39.62 -2.14
CA GLU A 61 58.76 38.67 -1.18
C GLU A 61 57.22 38.58 -1.22
N SER A 62 56.53 39.38 -2.04
CA SER A 62 55.06 39.52 -1.95
C SER A 62 54.21 38.51 -2.76
N ASN A 63 54.83 37.65 -3.57
CA ASN A 63 54.10 36.69 -4.41
C ASN A 63 53.61 35.46 -3.62
N ALA A 64 54.28 35.10 -2.52
CA ALA A 64 53.90 33.94 -1.71
C ALA A 64 52.60 34.16 -0.91
N SER A 65 52.37 35.37 -0.38
CA SER A 65 51.18 35.68 0.44
C SER A 65 49.89 35.80 -0.40
N ARG A 66 49.99 36.33 -1.62
CA ARG A 66 48.86 36.40 -2.57
C ARG A 66 48.47 35.01 -3.05
N ASN A 67 49.43 34.16 -3.39
CA ASN A 67 49.13 32.81 -3.84
C ASN A 67 48.47 31.97 -2.73
N THR A 68 48.94 32.09 -1.49
CA THR A 68 48.34 31.40 -0.32
C THR A 68 46.91 31.86 -0.03
N THR A 69 46.62 33.16 -0.14
CA THR A 69 45.27 33.69 0.08
C THR A 69 44.29 33.31 -1.04
N VAL A 70 44.75 33.30 -2.30
CA VAL A 70 43.95 32.83 -3.44
C VAL A 70 43.63 31.34 -3.32
N ILE A 71 44.61 30.51 -2.97
CA ILE A 71 44.39 29.06 -2.76
C ILE A 71 43.39 28.83 -1.62
N ALA A 72 43.53 29.55 -0.50
CA ALA A 72 42.60 29.44 0.63
C ALA A 72 41.15 29.83 0.25
N LEU A 73 40.97 30.88 -0.53
CA LEU A 73 39.65 31.32 -1.01
C LEU A 73 39.02 30.32 -1.98
N VAL A 74 39.80 29.75 -2.90
CA VAL A 74 39.33 28.70 -3.80
C VAL A 74 38.89 27.47 -3.00
N CYS A 75 39.69 27.01 -2.05
CA CYS A 75 39.35 25.87 -1.20
C CYS A 75 38.08 26.11 -0.37
N LEU A 76 37.90 27.29 0.23
CA LEU A 76 36.71 27.65 0.99
C LEU A 76 35.46 27.73 0.10
N SER A 77 35.57 28.27 -1.11
CA SER A 77 34.46 28.37 -2.06
C SER A 77 34.01 27.00 -2.57
N VAL A 78 34.96 26.10 -2.84
CA VAL A 78 34.68 24.72 -3.25
C VAL A 78 34.03 23.95 -2.10
N ALA A 79 34.54 24.10 -0.88
CA ALA A 79 33.94 23.47 0.31
C ALA A 79 32.50 23.95 0.55
N ALA A 80 32.24 25.26 0.47
CA ALA A 80 30.90 25.82 0.60
C ALA A 80 29.95 25.33 -0.50
N SER A 81 30.44 25.23 -1.74
CA SER A 81 29.68 24.68 -2.87
C SER A 81 29.33 23.22 -2.66
N CYS A 82 30.26 22.40 -2.15
CA CYS A 82 30.02 21.00 -1.80
C CYS A 82 28.97 20.84 -0.69
N VAL A 83 28.99 21.70 0.34
CA VAL A 83 27.97 21.70 1.42
C VAL A 83 26.60 22.08 0.88
N MET A 84 26.51 23.08 -0.01
CA MET A 84 25.24 23.49 -0.64
C MET A 84 24.68 22.39 -1.55
N ILE A 85 25.53 21.73 -2.33
CA ILE A 85 25.11 20.62 -3.21
C ILE A 85 24.65 19.42 -2.37
N THR A 86 25.39 19.03 -1.33
CA THR A 86 25.01 17.90 -0.46
C THR A 86 23.70 18.15 0.28
N THR A 87 23.50 19.34 0.83
CA THR A 87 22.26 19.69 1.54
C THR A 87 21.05 19.84 0.62
N ALA A 88 21.23 20.21 -0.66
CA ALA A 88 20.13 20.25 -1.63
C ALA A 88 19.81 18.86 -2.21
N VAL A 89 20.85 18.05 -2.47
CA VAL A 89 20.72 16.76 -3.17
C VAL A 89 20.31 15.64 -2.22
N CYS A 90 20.76 15.63 -0.96
CA CYS A 90 20.39 14.57 0.00
C CYS A 90 18.88 14.52 0.26
N PRO A 91 18.18 15.62 0.60
CA PRO A 91 16.73 15.61 0.77
C PRO A 91 15.98 15.30 -0.52
N ALA A 92 16.47 15.77 -1.67
CA ALA A 92 15.86 15.47 -2.96
C ALA A 92 15.99 13.98 -3.32
N ARG A 93 17.14 13.36 -3.03
CA ARG A 93 17.37 11.92 -3.25
C ARG A 93 16.62 11.06 -2.25
N THR A 94 16.52 11.46 -0.98
CA THR A 94 15.73 10.74 0.01
C THR A 94 14.24 10.86 -0.32
N ARG A 95 13.71 12.04 -0.65
CA ARG A 95 12.32 12.22 -1.12
C ARG A 95 11.99 11.36 -2.34
N LYS A 96 12.88 11.29 -3.34
CA LYS A 96 12.71 10.39 -4.50
C LYS A 96 12.70 8.90 -4.09
N ARG A 97 13.55 8.51 -3.13
CA ARG A 97 13.57 7.13 -2.58
C ARG A 97 12.35 6.81 -1.72
N TYR A 98 11.77 7.78 -1.02
CA TYR A 98 10.52 7.62 -0.26
C TYR A 98 9.30 7.58 -1.19
N ALA A 99 9.27 8.41 -2.25
CA ALA A 99 8.23 8.38 -3.27
C ALA A 99 8.20 7.03 -4.02
N ALA A 100 9.36 6.45 -4.30
CA ALA A 100 9.46 5.12 -4.92
C ALA A 100 9.04 3.95 -3.99
N LYS A 101 8.87 4.19 -2.69
CA LYS A 101 8.42 3.20 -1.70
C LYS A 101 6.97 3.41 -1.23
N ALA A 102 6.36 4.52 -1.60
CA ALA A 102 4.99 4.84 -1.22
C ALA A 102 4.00 4.01 -2.03
N GLN A 103 3.19 3.22 -1.33
CA GLN A 103 2.12 2.45 -1.94
C GLN A 103 0.84 3.29 -1.88
N GLN A 104 0.31 3.67 -3.03
CA GLN A 104 -0.99 4.32 -3.10
C GLN A 104 -2.08 3.27 -2.90
N ILE A 105 -3.05 3.55 -2.04
CA ILE A 105 -4.24 2.72 -1.87
C ILE A 105 -5.44 3.49 -2.41
N VAL A 106 -6.08 2.92 -3.42
CA VAL A 106 -7.22 3.50 -4.14
C VAL A 106 -8.46 2.68 -3.89
N LEU A 107 -9.60 3.34 -3.74
CA LEU A 107 -10.92 2.75 -3.66
C LEU A 107 -11.68 3.04 -4.96
N ALA A 108 -12.15 2.01 -5.65
CA ALA A 108 -13.02 2.13 -6.82
C ALA A 108 -14.44 1.64 -6.51
N ALA A 109 -15.41 2.17 -7.24
CA ALA A 109 -16.78 1.67 -7.24
C ALA A 109 -17.01 0.86 -8.52
N ALA A 110 -17.36 -0.42 -8.35
CA ALA A 110 -17.86 -1.29 -9.39
C ALA A 110 -19.38 -1.42 -9.20
N VAL A 111 -20.12 -0.61 -9.95
CA VAL A 111 -21.59 -0.59 -9.90
C VAL A 111 -22.12 -1.34 -11.12
N PHE A 112 -22.98 -2.33 -10.88
CA PHE A 112 -23.52 -3.18 -11.93
C PHE A 112 -25.03 -2.97 -12.12
N ASP A 113 -25.47 -3.06 -13.37
CA ASP A 113 -26.88 -3.15 -13.77
C ASP A 113 -27.37 -4.61 -13.66
N ASP A 114 -28.68 -4.84 -13.64
CA ASP A 114 -29.31 -6.18 -13.66
C ASP A 114 -28.87 -7.02 -14.88
N ARG A 115 -28.40 -6.35 -15.94
CA ARG A 115 -27.83 -6.97 -17.15
C ARG A 115 -26.35 -7.37 -17.02
N GLY A 116 -25.71 -7.12 -15.88
CA GLY A 116 -24.28 -7.38 -15.66
C GLY A 116 -23.33 -6.38 -16.33
N ARG A 117 -23.85 -5.23 -16.77
CA ARG A 117 -23.02 -4.12 -17.30
C ARG A 117 -22.42 -3.34 -16.14
N ILE A 118 -21.16 -2.91 -16.27
CA ILE A 118 -20.44 -2.14 -15.26
C ILE A 118 -20.49 -0.63 -15.57
N LEU A 119 -20.67 0.17 -14.53
CA LEU A 119 -20.62 1.62 -14.58
C LEU A 119 -19.18 2.10 -14.80
N VAL A 120 -18.99 2.93 -15.82
CA VAL A 120 -17.73 3.60 -16.11
C VAL A 120 -17.94 5.10 -16.24
N SER A 121 -16.86 5.83 -15.92
CA SER A 121 -16.74 7.26 -16.20
C SER A 121 -16.67 7.49 -17.72
N PRO A 122 -16.85 8.73 -18.22
CA PRO A 122 -16.70 9.04 -19.65
C PRO A 122 -15.39 8.52 -20.27
N ASP A 123 -14.33 8.43 -19.46
CA ASP A 123 -13.01 7.92 -19.87
C ASP A 123 -12.91 6.39 -19.92
N GLY A 124 -14.00 5.66 -19.67
CA GLY A 124 -14.03 4.19 -19.63
C GLY A 124 -13.42 3.59 -18.35
N LEU A 125 -13.25 4.39 -17.29
CA LEU A 125 -12.63 3.98 -16.03
C LEU A 125 -13.64 3.81 -14.91
N LEU A 126 -13.35 2.91 -13.97
CA LEU A 126 -14.11 2.81 -12.73
C LEU A 126 -14.00 4.11 -11.93
N PRO A 127 -15.13 4.69 -11.47
CA PRO A 127 -15.10 5.81 -10.55
C PRO A 127 -14.26 5.45 -9.32
N SER A 128 -13.28 6.28 -8.98
CA SER A 128 -12.33 5.97 -7.92
C SER A 128 -11.95 7.18 -7.07
N GLU A 129 -11.53 6.92 -5.83
CA GLU A 129 -11.00 7.91 -4.89
C GLU A 129 -9.79 7.32 -4.15
N THR A 130 -8.78 8.15 -3.91
CA THR A 130 -7.57 7.72 -3.20
C THR A 130 -7.79 7.77 -1.69
N ILE A 131 -7.53 6.67 -1.00
CA ILE A 131 -7.58 6.58 0.46
C ILE A 131 -6.31 7.20 1.06
N THR A 132 -5.15 6.78 0.55
CA THR A 132 -3.86 7.34 0.93
C THR A 132 -2.88 7.28 -0.24
N GLU A 133 -2.09 8.33 -0.41
CA GLU A 133 -0.98 8.37 -1.37
C GLU A 133 0.26 7.64 -0.85
N THR A 134 0.37 7.49 0.47
CA THR A 134 1.53 6.89 1.12
C THR A 134 1.06 5.91 2.19
N PHE A 135 1.07 4.62 1.90
CA PHE A 135 0.94 3.57 2.91
C PHE A 135 2.32 3.15 3.42
N PRO A 136 2.70 3.51 4.65
CA PRO A 136 3.95 3.08 5.24
C PRO A 136 3.81 1.67 5.85
N GLN A 137 4.77 0.80 5.54
CA GLN A 137 4.87 -0.54 6.14
C GLN A 137 5.52 -0.43 7.53
N LYS A 138 4.87 -0.94 8.59
CA LYS A 138 5.46 -0.95 9.95
C LYS A 138 6.67 -1.87 10.04
N SER A 139 6.63 -2.98 9.31
CA SER A 139 7.64 -4.05 9.29
C SER A 139 7.74 -4.67 7.89
N ALA A 140 8.83 -5.39 7.59
CA ALA A 140 8.99 -6.10 6.31
C ALA A 140 7.91 -7.17 6.05
N ASN A 141 7.19 -7.60 7.10
CA ASN A 141 6.07 -8.53 7.02
C ASN A 141 4.69 -7.85 7.04
N ASP A 142 4.64 -6.53 7.19
CA ASP A 142 3.40 -5.74 7.29
C ASP A 142 2.98 -5.24 5.90
N ILE A 143 2.72 -6.19 5.01
CA ILE A 143 2.31 -5.90 3.63
C ILE A 143 0.79 -5.87 3.58
N PHE A 144 0.25 -4.79 3.01
CA PHE A 144 -1.19 -4.60 2.88
C PHE A 144 -1.77 -5.67 1.95
N SER A 145 -2.34 -6.71 2.55
CA SER A 145 -2.89 -7.90 1.89
C SER A 145 -4.26 -8.23 2.44
N THR A 146 -4.93 -9.24 1.87
CA THR A 146 -6.24 -9.70 2.36
C THR A 146 -6.19 -10.22 3.79
N ALA A 147 -5.01 -10.65 4.28
CA ALA A 147 -4.79 -11.06 5.67
C ALA A 147 -4.57 -9.89 6.65
N HIS A 148 -4.48 -8.65 6.14
CA HIS A 148 -4.13 -7.49 6.97
C HIS A 148 -5.30 -7.08 7.88
N PRO A 149 -5.07 -6.80 9.19
CA PRO A 149 -6.15 -6.43 10.12
C PRO A 149 -6.99 -5.23 9.69
N LEU A 150 -6.37 -4.22 9.07
CA LEU A 150 -7.09 -3.09 8.46
C LEU A 150 -8.02 -3.52 7.33
N PHE A 151 -7.61 -4.46 6.48
CA PHE A 151 -8.47 -4.99 5.42
C PHE A 151 -9.69 -5.72 6.01
N HIS A 152 -9.48 -6.57 7.01
CA HIS A 152 -10.57 -7.28 7.70
C HIS A 152 -11.56 -6.29 8.33
N TRP A 153 -11.05 -5.22 8.95
CA TRP A 153 -11.90 -4.17 9.50
C TRP A 153 -12.68 -3.45 8.40
N MET A 154 -12.04 -3.04 7.30
CA MET A 154 -12.72 -2.37 6.18
C MET A 154 -13.78 -3.26 5.53
N TYR A 155 -13.47 -4.54 5.35
CA TYR A 155 -14.39 -5.53 4.81
C TYR A 155 -15.66 -5.66 5.67
N ARG A 156 -15.51 -5.66 7.00
CA ARG A 156 -16.64 -5.64 7.95
C ARG A 156 -17.37 -4.30 7.95
N ALA A 157 -16.65 -3.18 7.96
CA ALA A 157 -17.22 -1.84 7.95
C ALA A 157 -18.07 -1.58 6.70
N SER A 158 -17.61 -2.06 5.54
CA SER A 158 -18.31 -1.90 4.26
C SER A 158 -19.64 -2.64 4.16
N ARG A 159 -19.88 -3.63 5.01
CA ARG A 159 -21.16 -4.35 5.10
C ARG A 159 -22.14 -3.71 6.08
N ASN A 160 -21.67 -2.71 6.83
CA ASN A 160 -22.49 -2.00 7.80
C ASN A 160 -22.25 -0.49 7.75
N TRP A 161 -22.48 0.08 6.56
CA TRP A 161 -22.38 1.52 6.35
C TRP A 161 -23.35 2.33 7.22
N SER A 162 -24.48 1.76 7.63
CA SER A 162 -25.47 2.46 8.46
C SER A 162 -24.88 2.95 9.79
N ASN A 163 -24.10 2.10 10.47
CA ASN A 163 -23.42 2.47 11.70
C ASN A 163 -22.26 3.43 11.44
N VAL A 164 -21.50 3.21 10.36
CA VAL A 164 -20.35 4.06 10.00
C VAL A 164 -20.80 5.47 9.63
N ALA A 165 -21.96 5.62 8.96
CA ALA A 165 -22.49 6.90 8.54
C ALA A 165 -22.70 7.87 9.71
N THR A 166 -23.11 7.36 10.87
CA THR A 166 -23.32 8.18 12.09
C THR A 166 -22.03 8.79 12.63
N LEU A 167 -20.87 8.19 12.33
CA LEU A 167 -19.57 8.62 12.83
C LEU A 167 -18.82 9.53 11.85
N LEU A 168 -19.29 9.67 10.60
CA LEU A 168 -18.57 10.37 9.54
C LEU A 168 -18.23 11.82 9.88
N ASP A 169 -19.16 12.56 10.48
CA ASP A 169 -18.95 13.97 10.80
C ASP A 169 -17.82 14.12 11.82
N TRP A 170 -17.80 13.26 12.83
CA TRP A 170 -16.71 13.22 13.80
C TRP A 170 -15.37 12.90 13.14
N MET A 171 -15.31 11.85 12.30
CA MET A 171 -14.10 11.48 11.56
C MET A 171 -13.58 12.63 10.70
N ARG A 172 -14.49 13.36 10.03
CA ARG A 172 -14.15 14.51 9.18
C ARG A 172 -13.54 15.64 10.01
N THR A 173 -14.12 15.95 11.17
CA THR A 173 -13.57 16.97 12.07
C THR A 173 -12.20 16.56 12.63
N HIS A 174 -12.01 15.27 12.94
CA HIS A 174 -10.74 14.75 13.44
C HIS A 174 -9.64 14.83 12.38
N LEU A 175 -9.88 14.36 11.15
CA LEU A 175 -8.89 14.45 10.07
C LEU A 175 -8.55 15.89 9.67
N ASN A 176 -9.53 16.79 9.68
CA ASN A 176 -9.27 18.21 9.40
C ASN A 176 -8.35 18.88 10.44
N ARG A 177 -8.32 18.37 11.68
CA ARG A 177 -7.36 18.85 12.70
C ARG A 177 -5.94 18.32 12.44
N LEU A 178 -5.83 17.14 11.83
CA LEU A 178 -4.56 16.49 11.51
C LEU A 178 -3.95 16.97 10.19
N SER A 179 -4.74 17.57 9.30
CA SER A 179 -4.22 18.14 8.05
C SER A 179 -3.37 19.39 8.33
N SER A 180 -2.07 19.19 8.50
CA SER A 180 -1.09 20.25 8.71
C SER A 180 -0.81 20.99 7.40
N GLY A 181 -1.40 22.18 7.25
CA GLY A 181 -0.93 23.22 6.32
C GLY A 181 -1.79 23.46 5.08
N GLY A 182 -2.63 24.50 5.15
CA GLY A 182 -2.92 25.51 4.11
C GLY A 182 -3.32 25.12 2.68
N GLY A 183 -3.36 23.84 2.27
CA GLY A 183 -3.59 23.46 0.87
C GLY A 183 -4.47 22.22 0.70
N ARG A 184 -5.59 22.39 -0.03
CA ARG A 184 -6.48 21.36 -0.59
C ARG A 184 -6.89 20.21 0.35
N GLY A 185 -7.33 20.53 1.57
CA GLY A 185 -8.14 19.62 2.40
C GLY A 185 -7.48 18.28 2.77
N MET A 186 -8.32 17.29 3.08
CA MET A 186 -7.99 15.97 3.65
C MET A 186 -6.96 15.14 2.86
N ARG A 187 -6.75 15.42 1.56
CA ARG A 187 -5.73 14.75 0.74
C ARG A 187 -4.29 15.02 1.21
N SER A 188 -4.12 15.99 2.11
CA SER A 188 -2.81 16.33 2.70
C SER A 188 -2.45 15.55 3.96
N VAL A 189 -3.34 14.67 4.48
CA VAL A 189 -3.05 13.86 5.67
C VAL A 189 -1.96 12.85 5.33
N LYS A 190 -0.73 13.14 5.78
CA LYS A 190 0.42 12.24 5.62
C LYS A 190 0.47 11.27 6.79
N LEU A 191 0.47 9.98 6.49
CA LEU A 191 0.60 8.91 7.48
C LEU A 191 2.05 8.74 7.98
N VAL A 192 2.99 9.44 7.35
CA VAL A 192 4.41 9.49 7.71
C VAL A 192 4.76 10.94 8.06
N GLN A 193 5.32 11.14 9.24
CA GLN A 193 5.84 12.43 9.68
C GLN A 193 7.09 12.82 8.89
N GLU A 194 7.48 14.10 8.90
CA GLU A 194 8.66 14.59 8.16
C GLU A 194 9.98 13.95 8.62
N ASN A 195 10.02 13.41 9.84
CA ASN A 195 11.13 12.65 10.43
C ASN A 195 11.19 11.18 9.96
N GLY A 196 10.24 10.71 9.13
CA GLY A 196 10.16 9.34 8.65
C GLY A 196 9.54 8.35 9.64
N GLN A 197 9.02 8.82 10.78
CA GLN A 197 8.28 7.99 11.73
C GLN A 197 6.78 7.94 11.39
N LEU A 198 6.15 6.85 11.79
CA LEU A 198 4.71 6.66 11.66
C LEU A 198 3.95 7.62 12.58
N VAL A 199 2.82 8.16 12.10
CA VAL A 199 1.94 8.99 12.92
C VAL A 199 1.33 8.14 14.05
N GLN A 200 1.20 8.73 15.24
CA GLN A 200 0.50 8.10 16.36
C GLN A 200 -0.95 7.82 15.96
N ASN A 201 -1.51 6.67 16.37
CA ASN A 201 -2.85 6.22 15.97
C ASN A 201 -3.03 6.01 14.45
N TYR A 202 -1.95 5.62 13.74
CA TYR A 202 -1.97 5.25 12.33
C TYR A 202 -3.20 4.42 11.91
N ASP A 203 -3.51 3.36 12.65
CA ASP A 203 -4.60 2.45 12.32
C ASP A 203 -5.97 3.14 12.38
N MET A 204 -6.17 4.09 13.31
CA MET A 204 -7.41 4.86 13.42
C MET A 204 -7.54 5.85 12.27
N ILE A 205 -6.47 6.61 11.98
CA ILE A 205 -6.45 7.60 10.89
C ILE A 205 -6.71 6.90 9.55
N PHE A 206 -6.12 5.72 9.33
CA PHE A 206 -6.34 4.96 8.11
C PHE A 206 -7.80 4.51 7.95
N ARG A 207 -8.43 4.04 9.04
CA ARG A 207 -9.85 3.67 9.06
C ARG A 207 -10.75 4.87 8.73
N GLU A 208 -10.44 6.04 9.27
CA GLU A 208 -11.17 7.28 8.99
C GLU A 208 -11.00 7.72 7.54
N LEU A 209 -9.77 7.66 7.00
CA LEU A 209 -9.48 7.96 5.60
C LEU A 209 -10.30 7.05 4.67
N PHE A 210 -10.41 5.76 4.97
CA PHE A 210 -11.24 4.83 4.21
C PHE A 210 -12.71 5.23 4.20
N CYS A 211 -13.30 5.51 5.37
CA CYS A 211 -14.71 5.88 5.47
C CYS A 211 -15.03 7.18 4.72
N ILE A 212 -14.15 8.17 4.77
CA ILE A 212 -14.37 9.44 4.08
C ILE A 212 -14.08 9.32 2.59
N ALA A 213 -13.12 8.49 2.17
CA ALA A 213 -12.92 8.17 0.75
C ALA A 213 -14.18 7.50 0.16
N ALA A 214 -14.78 6.53 0.88
CA ALA A 214 -16.03 5.90 0.48
C ALA A 214 -17.20 6.90 0.41
N SER A 215 -17.28 7.82 1.38
CA SER A 215 -18.30 8.88 1.39
C SER A 215 -18.12 9.87 0.23
N THR A 216 -16.88 10.25 -0.06
CA THR A 216 -16.53 11.14 -1.17
C THR A 216 -16.84 10.48 -2.52
N LEU A 217 -16.54 9.18 -2.65
CA LEU A 217 -16.87 8.40 -3.83
C LEU A 217 -18.38 8.28 -4.04
N SER A 218 -19.14 8.04 -2.97
CA SER A 218 -20.60 8.00 -3.00
C SER A 218 -21.19 9.35 -3.43
N TYR A 219 -20.69 10.45 -2.86
CA TYR A 219 -21.10 11.80 -3.23
C TYR A 219 -20.85 12.10 -4.71
N ARG A 220 -19.71 11.66 -5.27
CA ARG A 220 -19.42 11.79 -6.71
C ARG A 220 -20.37 11.01 -7.60
N LEU A 221 -20.88 9.88 -7.12
CA LEU A 221 -21.91 9.10 -7.79
C LEU A 221 -23.32 9.67 -7.59
N GLY A 222 -23.47 10.73 -6.78
CA GLY A 222 -24.77 11.30 -6.42
C GLY A 222 -25.55 10.45 -5.39
N GLU A 223 -24.85 9.59 -4.66
CA GLU A 223 -25.42 8.59 -3.76
C GLU A 223 -25.00 8.82 -2.29
N VAL A 224 -25.75 8.22 -1.36
CA VAL A 224 -25.46 8.25 0.07
C VAL A 224 -24.47 7.12 0.41
N LEU A 225 -23.62 7.29 1.43
CA LEU A 225 -22.66 6.26 1.87
C LEU A 225 -23.29 4.89 2.12
N VAL A 226 -24.54 4.86 2.62
CA VAL A 226 -25.26 3.60 2.87
C VAL A 226 -25.38 2.75 1.60
N ASN A 227 -25.43 3.41 0.44
CA ASN A 227 -25.51 2.77 -0.87
C ASN A 227 -24.14 2.76 -1.57
N ALA A 228 -23.01 2.81 -0.84
CA ALA A 228 -21.68 2.75 -1.45
C ALA A 228 -21.33 1.35 -2.00
N GLY A 229 -22.04 0.30 -1.53
CA GLY A 229 -21.75 -1.09 -1.86
C GLY A 229 -20.77 -1.76 -0.88
N ALA A 230 -20.57 -3.06 -1.02
CA ALA A 230 -19.72 -3.85 -0.14
C ALA A 230 -18.31 -4.02 -0.69
N LEU A 231 -17.31 -4.07 0.18
CA LEU A 231 -15.92 -4.31 -0.23
C LEU A 231 -15.77 -5.75 -0.74
N TRP A 232 -15.17 -5.87 -1.92
CA TRP A 232 -14.76 -7.13 -2.50
C TRP A 232 -13.67 -7.80 -1.66
N ASP A 233 -13.64 -9.13 -1.64
CA ASP A 233 -12.75 -9.95 -0.81
C ASP A 233 -11.31 -10.01 -1.32
N GLU A 234 -11.03 -9.43 -2.50
CA GLU A 234 -9.69 -9.39 -3.10
C GLU A 234 -9.15 -7.98 -3.28
N ILE A 235 -7.82 -7.86 -3.19
CA ILE A 235 -7.07 -6.62 -3.44
C ILE A 235 -6.37 -6.73 -4.79
N PHE A 236 -6.55 -5.74 -5.65
CA PHE A 236 -5.87 -5.67 -6.95
C PHE A 236 -4.56 -4.90 -6.81
N VAL A 237 -3.47 -5.43 -7.37
CA VAL A 237 -2.16 -4.77 -7.32
C VAL A 237 -2.01 -3.83 -8.51
N THR A 238 -1.63 -2.57 -8.25
CA THR A 238 -1.44 -1.52 -9.25
C THR A 238 0.03 -1.06 -9.34
N GLY A 239 0.42 -0.55 -10.52
CA GLY A 239 1.66 0.21 -10.72
C GLY A 239 2.51 -0.20 -11.93
N THR A 240 3.41 0.70 -12.36
CA THR A 240 4.35 0.50 -13.47
C THR A 240 5.51 -0.42 -13.07
N ALA A 241 5.92 -1.32 -13.97
CA ALA A 241 7.02 -2.23 -13.68
C ALA A 241 8.35 -1.46 -13.72
N GLY A 242 9.07 -1.46 -12.61
CA GLY A 242 10.44 -1.96 -12.73
C GLY A 242 10.29 -3.44 -13.01
N GLU A 243 10.83 -3.92 -14.13
CA GLU A 243 10.80 -5.33 -14.51
C GLU A 243 11.10 -6.22 -13.30
N PRO A 244 10.45 -7.39 -13.16
CA PRO A 244 11.03 -8.44 -12.34
C PRO A 244 12.39 -8.74 -12.95
N ARG A 245 13.45 -8.23 -12.32
CA ARG A 245 14.82 -8.62 -12.65
C ARG A 245 14.78 -10.15 -12.67
N PRO A 246 15.00 -10.81 -13.82
CA PRO A 246 15.10 -12.25 -13.80
C PRO A 246 16.16 -12.52 -12.75
N LEU A 247 15.79 -13.24 -11.69
CA LEU A 247 16.81 -13.88 -10.87
C LEU A 247 17.47 -14.82 -11.86
N THR A 248 18.57 -14.35 -12.44
CA THR A 248 19.52 -15.15 -13.18
C THR A 248 19.69 -16.36 -12.30
N ARG A 249 19.21 -17.51 -12.81
CA ARG A 249 19.48 -18.80 -12.21
C ARG A 249 20.95 -18.75 -11.82
N LEU A 250 21.28 -18.76 -10.52
CA LEU A 250 22.49 -19.46 -10.09
C LEU A 250 22.20 -20.95 -10.30
N GLY A 251 22.01 -21.32 -11.57
CA GLY A 251 22.32 -22.64 -12.04
C GLY A 251 23.83 -22.61 -12.12
N THR A 252 24.45 -23.19 -11.11
CA THR A 252 25.84 -23.61 -11.13
C THR A 252 26.03 -24.40 -12.42
N THR A 253 26.50 -23.74 -13.48
CA THR A 253 27.04 -24.43 -14.64
C THR A 253 28.34 -25.05 -14.16
N VAL A 254 28.24 -26.29 -13.69
CA VAL A 254 29.40 -27.18 -13.55
C VAL A 254 29.85 -27.51 -14.97
N ASN A 255 30.60 -26.58 -15.58
CA ASN A 255 31.53 -26.96 -16.64
C ASN A 255 32.73 -27.58 -15.92
N GLY A 256 32.69 -28.90 -15.79
CA GLY A 256 33.81 -29.68 -15.33
C GLY A 256 34.95 -29.60 -16.34
N ILE A 257 35.90 -28.70 -16.10
CA ILE A 257 37.29 -28.91 -16.50
C ILE A 257 37.95 -29.54 -15.28
N VAL A 258 38.12 -30.85 -15.36
CA VAL A 258 38.89 -31.63 -14.40
C VAL A 258 40.34 -31.15 -14.47
N SER A 259 40.85 -30.61 -13.37
CA SER A 259 42.28 -30.51 -13.15
C SER A 259 42.59 -31.11 -11.76
N PRO A 260 43.52 -32.08 -11.68
CA PRO A 260 43.81 -32.81 -10.46
C PRO A 260 44.80 -31.99 -9.63
N ASN A 261 44.45 -31.67 -8.40
CA ASN A 261 45.35 -31.71 -7.24
C ASN A 261 44.59 -31.23 -6.00
N GLY A 262 44.62 -32.06 -4.96
CA GLY A 262 43.78 -31.96 -3.79
C GLY A 262 44.07 -30.76 -2.90
N THR A 263 43.05 -30.41 -2.11
CA THR A 263 43.17 -30.15 -0.67
C THR A 263 41.76 -30.02 -0.09
N ASP A 264 41.57 -30.65 1.06
CA ASP A 264 40.32 -30.77 1.81
C ASP A 264 39.77 -29.41 2.26
N VAL A 265 38.47 -29.18 2.08
CA VAL A 265 37.73 -28.18 2.87
C VAL A 265 36.37 -28.76 3.29
N SER A 266 36.15 -28.73 4.60
CA SER A 266 35.09 -29.36 5.36
C SER A 266 33.66 -28.95 4.97
N MET A 267 32.77 -29.95 4.91
CA MET A 267 31.32 -29.74 4.91
C MET A 267 30.85 -29.35 6.32
N GLN A 268 30.37 -28.11 6.47
CA GLN A 268 29.40 -27.75 7.51
C GLN A 268 28.07 -27.44 6.85
N SER A 269 27.19 -28.43 6.82
CA SER A 269 25.77 -28.25 6.47
C SER A 269 25.06 -27.54 7.62
N LYS A 270 24.67 -26.28 7.42
CA LYS A 270 23.79 -25.57 8.35
C LYS A 270 22.38 -26.16 8.25
N ALA A 271 21.97 -26.86 9.31
CA ALA A 271 20.62 -27.40 9.52
C ALA A 271 19.51 -26.31 9.68
N GLY A 272 19.85 -25.02 9.61
CA GLY A 272 18.90 -23.92 9.79
C GLY A 272 17.95 -23.64 8.62
N ASP A 273 18.29 -24.11 7.41
CA ASP A 273 17.51 -23.79 6.21
C ASP A 273 16.27 -24.68 6.00
N ALA A 274 16.19 -25.82 6.70
CA ALA A 274 15.02 -26.69 6.65
C ALA A 274 13.88 -26.16 7.54
N GLN A 275 14.21 -25.65 8.73
CA GLN A 275 13.25 -25.07 9.66
C GLN A 275 12.64 -23.77 9.12
N ALA A 276 13.47 -22.89 8.55
CA ALA A 276 13.01 -21.64 7.94
C ALA A 276 12.12 -21.86 6.71
N ARG A 277 12.35 -22.96 5.97
CA ARG A 277 11.48 -23.37 4.86
C ARG A 277 10.12 -23.85 5.34
N HIS A 278 10.04 -24.48 6.51
CA HIS A 278 8.77 -24.93 7.09
C HIS A 278 7.89 -23.73 7.51
N ASP A 279 8.47 -22.74 8.20
CA ASP A 279 7.73 -21.52 8.60
C ASP A 279 7.29 -20.64 7.41
N LEU A 280 8.04 -20.66 6.31
CA LEU A 280 7.70 -19.96 5.07
C LEU A 280 6.52 -20.62 4.31
N LEU A 281 6.27 -21.91 4.54
CA LEU A 281 5.18 -22.65 3.91
C LEU A 281 3.83 -22.34 4.56
N GLU A 282 3.81 -22.08 5.88
CA GLU A 282 2.59 -21.73 6.60
C GLU A 282 2.14 -20.28 6.38
N THR A 283 3.06 -19.38 6.01
CA THR A 283 2.82 -17.93 6.05
C THR A 283 2.44 -17.27 4.72
N GLY A 284 2.32 -18.00 3.60
CA GLY A 284 1.83 -17.43 2.32
C GLY A 284 2.68 -16.30 1.70
N VAL A 285 3.94 -16.16 2.15
CA VAL A 285 4.83 -14.98 1.99
C VAL A 285 5.15 -14.58 0.54
N ARG A 286 4.84 -15.42 -0.47
CA ARG A 286 5.08 -15.07 -1.88
C ARG A 286 4.10 -14.04 -2.45
N GLN A 287 2.84 -14.04 -2.01
CA GLN A 287 1.92 -12.96 -2.38
C GLN A 287 2.45 -11.62 -1.85
N SER A 288 2.95 -11.66 -0.62
CA SER A 288 3.56 -10.51 0.05
C SER A 288 4.73 -9.94 -0.76
N GLN A 289 5.61 -10.78 -1.32
CA GLN A 289 6.73 -10.32 -2.18
C GLN A 289 6.30 -9.59 -3.46
N ASP A 290 5.18 -10.00 -4.09
CA ASP A 290 4.64 -9.31 -5.28
C ASP A 290 4.00 -7.96 -4.97
N LEU A 291 3.61 -7.74 -3.71
CA LEU A 291 3.00 -6.51 -3.24
C LEU A 291 4.03 -5.48 -2.75
N ILE A 292 5.30 -5.86 -2.48
CA ILE A 292 6.31 -4.93 -1.93
C ILE A 292 6.56 -3.76 -2.89
N GLY A 293 6.23 -2.53 -2.44
CA GLY A 293 6.48 -1.29 -3.18
C GLY A 293 5.50 -0.99 -4.31
N ARG A 294 4.36 -1.71 -4.38
CA ARG A 294 3.31 -1.50 -5.39
C ARG A 294 2.04 -0.90 -4.79
N GLY A 295 1.25 -0.21 -5.60
CA GLY A 295 -0.05 0.32 -5.19
C GLY A 295 -1.11 -0.79 -5.07
N CYS A 296 -2.21 -0.48 -4.38
CA CYS A 296 -3.34 -1.38 -4.19
C CYS A 296 -4.64 -0.69 -4.63
N LEU A 297 -5.51 -1.47 -5.25
CA LEU A 297 -6.86 -1.07 -5.65
C LEU A 297 -7.87 -1.97 -4.91
N LEU A 298 -8.69 -1.32 -4.11
CA LEU A 298 -9.84 -1.87 -3.42
C LEU A 298 -11.09 -1.56 -4.24
N VAL A 299 -12.07 -2.47 -4.25
CA VAL A 299 -13.28 -2.30 -5.06
C VAL A 299 -14.51 -2.48 -4.17
N LEU A 300 -15.40 -1.47 -4.17
CA LEU A 300 -16.74 -1.56 -3.62
C LEU A 300 -17.68 -2.03 -4.73
N VAL A 301 -18.43 -3.10 -4.46
CA VAL A 301 -19.37 -3.71 -5.40
C VAL A 301 -20.80 -3.36 -5.00
N ARG A 302 -21.59 -2.87 -5.97
CA ARG A 302 -23.01 -2.56 -5.80
C ARG A 302 -23.79 -3.01 -7.03
N HIS A 303 -25.02 -3.47 -6.82
CA HIS A 303 -25.95 -3.82 -7.88
C HIS A 303 -27.14 -2.86 -7.86
N LEU A 304 -27.55 -2.40 -9.03
CA LEU A 304 -28.70 -1.52 -9.23
C LEU A 304 -29.82 -2.32 -9.88
N SER A 305 -30.96 -2.42 -9.20
CA SER A 305 -32.16 -3.04 -9.76
C SER A 305 -33.25 -2.04 -10.13
N ALA A 306 -33.10 -0.77 -9.74
CA ALA A 306 -34.06 0.28 -10.04
C ALA A 306 -33.67 1.03 -11.33
N PRO A 307 -34.49 1.00 -12.40
CA PRO A 307 -34.18 1.71 -13.66
C PRO A 307 -34.00 3.22 -13.48
N ARG A 308 -34.62 3.81 -12.45
CA ARG A 308 -34.49 5.23 -12.12
C ARG A 308 -33.07 5.60 -11.67
N GLU A 309 -32.39 4.72 -10.94
CA GLU A 309 -31.02 4.96 -10.47
C GLU A 309 -30.03 4.92 -11.64
N ILE A 310 -30.24 3.97 -12.56
CA ILE A 310 -29.45 3.84 -13.80
C ILE A 310 -29.57 5.13 -14.63
N ALA A 311 -30.79 5.59 -14.89
CA ALA A 311 -31.03 6.80 -15.66
C ALA A 311 -30.42 8.05 -15.01
N ARG A 312 -30.38 8.12 -13.67
CA ARG A 312 -29.77 9.22 -12.92
C ARG A 312 -28.25 9.25 -13.07
N LEU A 313 -27.61 8.07 -13.02
CA LEU A 313 -26.16 7.94 -13.23
C LEU A 313 -25.79 8.27 -14.68
N GLU A 314 -26.59 7.81 -15.65
CA GLU A 314 -26.41 8.15 -17.07
C GLU A 314 -26.58 9.66 -17.32
N ALA A 315 -27.58 10.29 -16.70
CA ALA A 315 -27.77 11.74 -16.77
C ALA A 315 -26.64 12.54 -16.12
N SER A 316 -25.89 11.92 -15.20
CA SER A 316 -24.71 12.52 -14.56
C SER A 316 -23.43 12.35 -15.40
N GLY A 317 -23.53 11.72 -16.58
CA GLY A 317 -22.43 11.52 -17.52
C GLY A 317 -21.72 10.17 -17.39
N PHE A 318 -22.16 9.27 -16.52
CA PHE A 318 -21.63 7.92 -16.46
C PHE A 318 -22.26 7.03 -17.54
N GLN A 319 -21.59 5.93 -17.89
CA GLN A 319 -22.07 4.99 -18.90
C GLN A 319 -21.99 3.56 -18.40
N PHE A 320 -22.95 2.72 -18.78
CA PHE A 320 -22.92 1.29 -18.50
C PHE A 320 -22.39 0.52 -19.70
N ALA A 321 -21.27 -0.17 -19.50
CA ALA A 321 -20.58 -0.94 -20.53
C ALA A 321 -20.47 -2.42 -20.14
N GLU A 322 -20.36 -3.30 -21.14
CA GLU A 322 -20.05 -4.72 -20.90
C GLU A 322 -18.61 -4.84 -20.35
N PRO A 323 -18.37 -5.65 -19.28
CA PRO A 323 -17.04 -5.79 -18.69
C PRO A 323 -15.95 -6.09 -19.72
N CYS A 324 -16.20 -7.01 -20.65
CA CYS A 324 -15.26 -7.40 -21.71
C CYS A 324 -14.76 -6.22 -22.56
N ARG A 325 -15.58 -5.18 -22.78
CA ARG A 325 -15.20 -4.02 -23.60
C ARG A 325 -14.30 -3.02 -22.86
N VAL A 326 -14.41 -2.97 -21.53
CA VAL A 326 -13.71 -1.97 -20.71
C VAL A 326 -12.55 -2.55 -19.92
N VAL A 327 -12.43 -3.88 -19.83
CA VAL A 327 -11.35 -4.57 -19.10
C VAL A 327 -9.97 -4.08 -19.53
N ASP A 328 -9.69 -3.93 -20.82
CA ASP A 328 -8.37 -3.52 -21.30
C ASP A 328 -8.06 -2.07 -20.98
N ILE A 329 -9.06 -1.19 -21.06
CA ILE A 329 -8.94 0.23 -20.68
C ILE A 329 -8.70 0.34 -19.17
N ILE A 330 -9.50 -0.34 -18.36
CA ILE A 330 -9.36 -0.38 -16.89
C ILE A 330 -7.98 -0.95 -16.51
N ARG A 331 -7.58 -2.07 -17.12
CA ARG A 331 -6.30 -2.73 -16.84
C ARG A 331 -5.11 -1.83 -17.17
N SER A 332 -5.11 -1.21 -18.35
CA SER A 332 -4.00 -0.38 -18.83
C SER A 332 -3.92 0.95 -18.08
N SER A 333 -5.04 1.65 -17.94
CA SER A 333 -5.11 2.98 -17.31
C SER A 333 -4.89 2.92 -15.79
N MET A 334 -5.52 1.97 -15.11
CA MET A 334 -5.31 1.76 -13.67
C MET A 334 -4.07 0.91 -13.36
N GLN A 335 -3.36 0.43 -14.39
CA GLN A 335 -2.15 -0.39 -14.28
C GLN A 335 -2.34 -1.64 -13.39
N ILE A 336 -3.51 -2.28 -13.50
CA ILE A 336 -3.85 -3.48 -12.72
C ILE A 336 -3.09 -4.67 -13.30
N ARG A 337 -2.33 -5.37 -12.46
CA ARG A 337 -1.54 -6.54 -12.90
C ARG A 337 -2.20 -7.89 -12.68
N THR A 338 -3.36 -7.88 -12.04
CA THR A 338 -4.08 -9.11 -11.73
C THR A 338 -4.42 -9.86 -13.01
N ARG A 339 -3.92 -11.09 -13.11
CA ARG A 339 -4.29 -12.02 -14.19
C ARG A 339 -5.79 -12.30 -14.12
N ARG A 340 -6.43 -12.49 -15.27
CA ARG A 340 -7.87 -12.82 -15.37
C ARG A 340 -8.77 -11.77 -14.71
N LEU A 341 -8.44 -10.48 -14.89
CA LEU A 341 -9.29 -9.37 -14.40
C LEU A 341 -10.73 -9.46 -14.94
N GLU A 342 -10.91 -9.95 -16.16
CA GLU A 342 -12.23 -10.13 -16.77
C GLU A 342 -13.08 -11.14 -16.01
N GLU A 343 -12.56 -12.34 -15.72
CA GLU A 343 -13.22 -13.35 -14.89
C GLU A 343 -13.64 -12.75 -13.55
N LYS A 344 -12.77 -11.94 -12.92
CA LYS A 344 -13.06 -11.30 -11.63
C LYS A 344 -14.15 -10.24 -11.72
N LEU A 345 -14.20 -9.45 -12.80
CA LEU A 345 -15.28 -8.47 -13.00
C LEU A 345 -16.61 -9.17 -13.28
N LEU A 346 -16.60 -10.30 -13.99
CA LEU A 346 -17.78 -11.14 -14.20
C LEU A 346 -18.24 -11.79 -12.88
N ASP A 347 -17.32 -12.23 -12.04
CA ASP A 347 -17.63 -12.71 -10.68
C ASP A 347 -18.26 -11.61 -9.83
N MET A 348 -17.76 -10.37 -9.92
CA MET A 348 -18.40 -9.23 -9.25
C MET A 348 -19.78 -8.93 -9.83
N ALA A 349 -19.97 -9.06 -11.14
CA ALA A 349 -21.27 -8.80 -11.78
C ALA A 349 -22.34 -9.84 -11.39
N THR A 350 -21.92 -11.07 -11.11
CA THR A 350 -22.81 -12.16 -10.68
C THR A 350 -22.98 -12.23 -9.16
N TYR A 351 -22.05 -11.66 -8.40
CA TYR A 351 -22.11 -11.61 -6.96
C TYR A 351 -23.31 -10.80 -6.50
N LYS A 352 -24.31 -11.45 -5.93
CA LYS A 352 -25.33 -10.76 -5.15
C LYS A 352 -24.83 -10.71 -3.72
N GLU A 353 -24.92 -9.53 -3.10
CA GLU A 353 -24.69 -9.40 -1.66
C GLU A 353 -25.85 -10.12 -0.94
N ASP A 354 -25.76 -11.44 -0.87
CA ASP A 354 -26.67 -12.23 -0.07
C ASP A 354 -26.29 -11.94 1.37
N LYS A 355 -27.16 -11.21 2.05
CA LYS A 355 -27.26 -11.30 3.51
C LYS A 355 -27.69 -12.73 3.81
N ALA A 356 -26.75 -13.67 3.75
CA ALA A 356 -26.88 -14.96 4.39
C ALA A 356 -26.89 -14.69 5.90
N GLU A 357 -28.01 -14.15 6.40
CA GLU A 357 -28.35 -14.13 7.81
C GLU A 357 -28.52 -15.60 8.18
N VAL A 358 -27.42 -16.18 8.66
CA VAL A 358 -27.42 -17.52 9.21
C VAL A 358 -28.37 -17.50 10.39
N GLU A 359 -29.48 -18.23 10.28
CA GLU A 359 -30.42 -18.35 11.38
C GLU A 359 -29.69 -18.91 12.62
N PRO A 360 -30.10 -18.52 13.84
CA PRO A 360 -29.53 -19.11 15.04
C PRO A 360 -29.80 -20.62 15.08
N GLY A 361 -28.74 -21.44 15.13
CA GLY A 361 -28.88 -22.90 15.19
C GLY A 361 -27.55 -23.63 15.10
N VAL A 362 -27.62 -24.97 15.10
CA VAL A 362 -26.46 -25.85 14.93
C VAL A 362 -26.28 -26.17 13.44
N TYR A 363 -25.10 -25.85 12.94
CA TYR A 363 -24.71 -26.08 11.56
C TYR A 363 -23.55 -27.06 11.49
N LEU A 364 -23.56 -27.89 10.46
CA LEU A 364 -22.42 -28.66 10.03
C LEU A 364 -21.72 -27.90 8.91
N GLY A 365 -20.50 -27.44 9.13
CA GLY A 365 -19.68 -26.75 8.13
C GLY A 365 -18.55 -27.64 7.60
N ILE A 366 -18.13 -27.42 6.35
CA ILE A 366 -16.89 -27.97 5.81
C ILE A 366 -15.84 -26.86 5.69
N PHE A 367 -14.63 -27.19 6.12
CA PHE A 367 -13.43 -26.37 5.88
C PHE A 367 -12.53 -27.12 4.90
N ALA A 368 -12.70 -26.83 3.61
CA ALA A 368 -11.93 -27.46 2.55
C ALA A 368 -10.78 -26.55 2.09
N LEU A 369 -9.60 -27.15 1.96
CA LEU A 369 -8.39 -26.47 1.52
C LEU A 369 -7.99 -26.94 0.13
N ARG A 370 -7.78 -26.00 -0.79
CA ARG A 370 -7.21 -26.26 -2.11
C ARG A 370 -5.77 -25.78 -2.14
N ALA A 371 -4.84 -26.69 -2.41
CA ALA A 371 -3.45 -26.31 -2.65
C ALA A 371 -3.33 -25.51 -3.96
N ARG A 372 -2.69 -24.35 -3.89
CA ARG A 372 -2.39 -23.56 -5.09
C ARG A 372 -1.12 -24.08 -5.75
N LEU A 373 -1.19 -24.34 -7.06
CA LEU A 373 -0.05 -24.80 -7.86
C LEU A 373 0.80 -23.63 -8.39
N ASP A 374 0.21 -22.45 -8.54
CA ASP A 374 0.86 -21.23 -9.06
C ASP A 374 1.64 -20.47 -7.98
N ARG A 375 1.17 -20.55 -6.73
CA ARG A 375 1.70 -19.86 -5.55
C ARG A 375 1.71 -20.80 -4.37
N PHE A 376 2.78 -20.86 -3.60
CA PHE A 376 2.81 -21.62 -2.35
C PHE A 376 1.69 -21.13 -1.41
N GLY A 377 0.86 -22.05 -0.92
CA GLY A 377 -0.23 -21.79 0.03
C GLY A 377 -1.52 -22.58 -0.27
N PHE A 378 -2.50 -22.41 0.60
CA PHE A 378 -3.83 -23.02 0.47
C PHE A 378 -4.89 -21.92 0.33
N ASP A 379 -5.85 -22.16 -0.57
CA ASP A 379 -7.09 -21.39 -0.61
C ASP A 379 -8.17 -22.14 0.18
N VAL A 380 -8.96 -21.42 0.96
CA VAL A 380 -10.17 -21.97 1.58
C VAL A 380 -11.28 -21.97 0.54
N LEU A 381 -11.91 -23.13 0.32
CA LEU A 381 -13.04 -23.24 -0.58
C LEU A 381 -14.31 -22.77 0.12
N VAL A 382 -15.05 -21.89 -0.56
CA VAL A 382 -16.31 -21.31 -0.11
C VAL A 382 -17.33 -21.39 -1.24
N ASN A 383 -18.62 -21.29 -0.91
CA ASN A 383 -19.66 -21.19 -1.91
C ASN A 383 -19.51 -19.88 -2.71
N ARG A 384 -19.67 -19.92 -4.03
CA ARG A 384 -19.60 -18.76 -4.92
C ARG A 384 -20.64 -17.70 -4.58
N GLU A 385 -21.83 -18.14 -4.16
CA GLU A 385 -22.94 -17.27 -3.77
C GLU A 385 -22.69 -16.58 -2.42
N SER A 386 -22.03 -17.29 -1.48
CA SER A 386 -21.78 -16.81 -0.12
C SER A 386 -20.28 -16.84 0.24
N ARG A 387 -19.50 -15.94 -0.38
CA ARG A 387 -18.03 -15.85 -0.20
C ARG A 387 -17.58 -15.52 1.24
N ASN A 388 -18.49 -15.05 2.07
CA ASN A 388 -18.26 -14.68 3.47
C ASN A 388 -18.55 -15.81 4.48
N ALA A 389 -19.05 -16.95 4.03
CA ALA A 389 -19.42 -18.08 4.89
C ALA A 389 -18.78 -19.38 4.39
N LEU A 390 -18.46 -20.28 5.32
CA LEU A 390 -18.07 -21.64 4.96
C LEU A 390 -19.29 -22.40 4.44
N PRO A 391 -19.12 -23.37 3.51
CA PRO A 391 -20.19 -24.26 3.11
C PRO A 391 -20.73 -24.98 4.35
N MET A 392 -22.00 -24.76 4.66
CA MET A 392 -22.63 -25.27 5.87
C MET A 392 -24.08 -25.69 5.62
N VAL A 393 -24.54 -26.68 6.39
CA VAL A 393 -25.90 -27.21 6.34
C VAL A 393 -26.48 -27.23 7.75
N PRO A 394 -27.72 -26.73 7.95
CA PRO A 394 -28.37 -26.79 9.26
C PRO A 394 -28.68 -28.24 9.64
N LEU A 395 -28.38 -28.62 10.89
CA LEU A 395 -28.69 -29.94 11.43
C LEU A 395 -30.11 -30.02 12.05
N GLY A 396 -30.84 -28.90 12.07
CA GLY A 396 -32.18 -28.82 12.66
C GLY A 396 -32.18 -28.88 14.20
N LEU A 397 -31.05 -28.55 14.83
CA LEU A 397 -30.91 -28.49 16.28
C LEU A 397 -30.68 -27.03 16.70
N GLU A 398 -31.28 -26.62 17.82
CA GLU A 398 -31.05 -25.28 18.38
C GLU A 398 -29.74 -25.19 19.17
N LYS A 399 -29.42 -26.24 19.95
CA LYS A 399 -28.23 -26.30 20.82
C LYS A 399 -27.66 -27.70 20.89
N LEU A 400 -26.33 -27.79 21.02
CA LEU A 400 -25.63 -29.04 21.31
C LEU A 400 -25.66 -29.31 22.82
N GLU A 401 -26.17 -30.47 23.19
CA GLU A 401 -26.09 -30.98 24.56
C GLU A 401 -24.77 -31.71 24.82
N ARG A 402 -24.43 -31.96 26.10
CA ARG A 402 -23.18 -32.62 26.48
C ARG A 402 -22.96 -33.97 25.80
N TRP A 403 -24.01 -34.80 25.70
CA TRP A 403 -23.90 -36.11 25.05
C TRP A 403 -23.60 -36.00 23.55
N HIS A 404 -24.10 -34.95 22.87
CA HIS A 404 -23.73 -34.69 21.47
C HIS A 404 -22.24 -34.39 21.34
N HIS A 405 -21.66 -33.63 22.29
CA HIS A 405 -20.22 -33.36 22.30
C HIS A 405 -19.39 -34.62 22.53
N ASP A 406 -19.82 -35.49 23.46
CA ASP A 406 -19.12 -36.75 23.71
C ASP A 406 -19.20 -37.70 22.50
N PHE A 407 -20.34 -37.73 21.82
CA PHE A 407 -20.49 -38.43 20.55
C PHE A 407 -19.56 -37.86 19.47
N LEU A 408 -19.52 -36.54 19.28
CA LEU A 408 -18.64 -35.89 18.29
C LEU A 408 -17.16 -36.08 18.59
N ARG A 409 -16.75 -36.11 19.87
CA ARG A 409 -15.37 -36.45 20.26
C ARG A 409 -14.97 -37.84 19.84
N SER A 410 -15.89 -38.81 19.87
CA SER A 410 -15.62 -40.17 19.39
C SER A 410 -15.33 -40.20 17.89
N LEU A 411 -15.73 -39.16 17.15
CA LEU A 411 -15.55 -39.02 15.71
C LEU A 411 -14.33 -38.19 15.32
N ASP A 412 -13.65 -37.57 16.28
CA ASP A 412 -12.54 -36.67 16.02
C ASP A 412 -11.33 -37.40 15.40
N GLY A 413 -10.65 -36.74 14.47
CA GLY A 413 -9.50 -37.30 13.74
C GLY A 413 -9.83 -38.41 12.72
N MET A 414 -11.08 -38.82 12.55
CA MET A 414 -11.44 -39.83 11.55
C MET A 414 -11.61 -39.24 10.14
N PRO A 415 -11.07 -39.90 9.09
CA PRO A 415 -11.30 -39.46 7.72
C PRO A 415 -12.76 -39.67 7.32
N VAL A 416 -13.30 -38.77 6.50
CA VAL A 416 -14.72 -38.74 6.12
C VAL A 416 -15.29 -40.09 5.64
N PRO A 417 -14.60 -40.90 4.83
CA PRO A 417 -15.10 -42.22 4.42
C PRO A 417 -15.27 -43.20 5.61
N THR A 418 -14.32 -43.19 6.55
CA THR A 418 -14.39 -44.03 7.76
C THR A 418 -15.48 -43.52 8.70
N LEU A 419 -15.62 -42.20 8.82
CA LEU A 419 -16.65 -41.56 9.62
C LEU A 419 -18.05 -41.92 9.10
N LEU A 420 -18.29 -41.84 7.79
CA LEU A 420 -19.58 -42.26 7.20
C LEU A 420 -19.89 -43.73 7.48
N ARG A 421 -18.89 -44.61 7.35
CA ARG A 421 -19.04 -46.04 7.67
C ARG A 421 -19.31 -46.27 9.15
N GLN A 422 -18.68 -45.51 10.05
CA GLN A 422 -18.95 -45.57 11.48
C GLN A 422 -20.37 -45.09 11.79
N LEU A 423 -20.82 -44.00 11.18
CA LEU A 423 -22.20 -43.51 11.34
C LEU A 423 -23.23 -44.54 10.86
N GLU A 424 -22.93 -45.36 9.85
CA GLU A 424 -23.78 -46.45 9.37
C GLU A 424 -23.83 -47.67 10.32
N LEU A 425 -22.79 -47.90 11.12
CA LEU A 425 -22.72 -49.03 12.02
C LEU A 425 -23.48 -48.75 13.33
N ASN A 426 -24.66 -49.37 13.49
CA ASN A 426 -25.47 -49.33 14.72
C ASN A 426 -24.92 -50.26 15.82
N ARG A 427 -23.68 -50.02 16.29
CA ARG A 427 -23.12 -50.79 17.40
C ARG A 427 -23.56 -50.20 18.74
N GLY A 428 -24.69 -50.67 19.27
CA GLY A 428 -25.10 -50.44 20.66
C GLY A 428 -25.54 -49.01 21.01
N ARG A 429 -25.96 -48.23 20.00
CA ARG A 429 -26.40 -46.84 20.16
C ARG A 429 -27.80 -46.74 20.74
N SER A 430 -28.03 -45.65 21.48
CA SER A 430 -29.38 -45.25 21.87
C SER A 430 -30.18 -44.78 20.65
N ARG A 431 -31.52 -44.87 20.69
CA ARG A 431 -32.40 -44.38 19.61
C ARG A 431 -32.17 -42.90 19.27
N LEU A 432 -31.77 -42.10 20.26
CA LEU A 432 -31.44 -40.68 20.09
C LEU A 432 -30.10 -40.49 19.36
N GLU A 433 -29.10 -41.33 19.66
CA GLU A 433 -27.80 -41.30 18.99
C GLU A 433 -27.90 -41.75 17.53
N ASP A 434 -28.76 -42.72 17.25
CA ASP A 434 -29.05 -43.16 15.87
C ASP A 434 -29.71 -42.05 15.05
N GLN A 435 -30.63 -41.28 15.64
CA GLN A 435 -31.24 -40.13 15.00
C GLN A 435 -30.21 -39.04 14.69
N PHE A 436 -29.34 -38.72 15.66
CA PHE A 436 -28.28 -37.74 15.47
C PHE A 436 -27.24 -38.21 14.44
N ALA A 437 -26.88 -39.49 14.43
CA ALA A 437 -25.99 -40.08 13.44
C ALA A 437 -26.58 -40.00 12.02
N ALA A 438 -27.89 -40.25 11.88
CA ALA A 438 -28.60 -40.10 10.60
C ALA A 438 -28.61 -38.64 10.12
N GLN A 439 -28.84 -37.68 11.02
CA GLN A 439 -28.79 -36.24 10.71
C GLN A 439 -27.39 -35.81 10.25
N LEU A 440 -26.34 -36.20 10.98
CA LEU A 440 -24.95 -35.92 10.61
C LEU A 440 -24.59 -36.52 9.26
N ARG A 441 -24.98 -37.77 9.01
CA ARG A 441 -24.75 -38.43 7.72
C ARG A 441 -25.46 -37.69 6.58
N GLY A 442 -26.71 -37.29 6.78
CA GLY A 442 -27.48 -36.49 5.83
C GLY A 442 -26.78 -35.17 5.52
N GLY A 443 -26.34 -34.45 6.55
CA GLY A 443 -25.59 -33.20 6.42
C GLY A 443 -24.29 -33.38 5.62
N ILE A 444 -23.47 -34.38 5.96
CA ILE A 444 -22.20 -34.66 5.26
C ILE A 444 -22.45 -34.99 3.79
N SER A 445 -23.45 -35.83 3.50
CA SER A 445 -23.77 -36.21 2.11
C SER A 445 -24.26 -35.01 1.27
N THR A 446 -25.01 -34.10 1.89
CA THR A 446 -25.49 -32.86 1.25
C THR A 446 -24.29 -31.96 0.94
N LEU A 447 -23.38 -31.78 1.90
CA LEU A 447 -22.19 -30.97 1.72
C LEU A 447 -21.25 -31.56 0.65
N GLN A 448 -21.01 -32.88 0.63
CA GLN A 448 -20.22 -33.53 -0.42
C GLN A 448 -20.81 -33.35 -1.82
N THR A 449 -22.14 -33.38 -1.93
CA THR A 449 -22.82 -33.16 -3.22
C THR A 449 -22.68 -31.71 -3.67
N SER A 450 -22.78 -30.75 -2.73
CA SER A 450 -22.55 -29.33 -3.00
C SER A 450 -21.11 -29.03 -3.41
N GLU A 451 -20.11 -29.67 -2.78
CA GLU A 451 -18.70 -29.50 -3.14
C GLU A 451 -18.39 -30.08 -4.52
N LYS A 452 -18.91 -31.27 -4.86
CA LYS A 452 -18.72 -31.83 -6.20
C LYS A 452 -19.26 -30.90 -7.28
N ARG A 453 -20.41 -30.26 -7.04
CA ARG A 453 -20.98 -29.26 -7.95
C ARG A 453 -20.10 -28.00 -8.03
N ALA A 454 -19.63 -27.49 -6.89
CA ALA A 454 -18.76 -26.32 -6.82
C ALA A 454 -17.36 -26.53 -7.45
N ILE A 455 -16.80 -27.74 -7.33
CA ILE A 455 -15.50 -28.10 -7.93
C ILE A 455 -15.64 -28.29 -9.45
N ILE A 456 -16.73 -28.91 -9.93
CA ILE A 456 -16.98 -29.10 -11.36
C ILE A 456 -17.18 -27.74 -12.06
N GLU A 457 -17.86 -26.79 -11.42
CA GLU A 457 -18.06 -25.43 -11.96
C GLU A 457 -16.80 -24.55 -11.93
N GLN A 458 -15.76 -24.87 -11.14
CA GLN A 458 -14.49 -24.15 -11.15
C GLN A 458 -13.48 -24.66 -12.19
N ILE A 459 -13.72 -25.85 -12.76
CA ILE A 459 -12.86 -26.47 -13.78
C ILE A 459 -13.42 -26.23 -15.19
N SER A 460 -14.73 -26.01 -15.33
CA SER A 460 -15.37 -25.51 -16.55
C SER A 460 -15.21 -24.00 -16.69
#